data_AF-A0A347SRT1-F1
#
_entry.id   AF-A0A347SRT1-F1
#
_cell.length_a   1.000
_cell.length_b   1.000
_cell.length_c   1.000
_cell.angle_alpha   90.00
_cell.angle_beta   90.00
_cell.angle_gamma   90.00
#
_symmetry.space_group_name_H-M   'P 1'
#
loop_
_entity.id
_entity.type
_entity.pdbx_description
1 polymer ?
#
loop_
_entity_poly.entity_id
_entity_poly.type
_entity_poly.pdbx_seq_one_letter_code
_entity_poly.pdbx_strand_id
1 'polypeptide(L)'
;MLKTKHSAFTLIEMVIVLFIISLLLLIIIPNVNQQKKSAENKTNAAFRTTLQTQVDMYDGQNPSWEILEKEHYLSESQAKKAVKDGYKINDGNVVAPNK
;
A
#
# COMPACT_ATOMS: atom_id res chain seq x y z
N MET A 1 -49.65 -8.07 42.23
CA MET A 1 -48.25 -8.46 41.96
C MET A 1 -47.90 -8.04 40.54
N LEU A 2 -47.02 -7.04 40.34
CA LEU A 2 -46.47 -6.74 39.02
C LEU A 2 -44.94 -6.61 39.15
N LYS A 3 -44.27 -7.42 38.33
CA LYS A 3 -42.87 -7.82 38.43
C LYS A 3 -41.93 -6.72 37.90
N THR A 4 -40.82 -6.61 38.59
CA THR A 4 -39.66 -5.71 38.52
C THR A 4 -39.14 -5.29 37.12
N LYS A 5 -38.88 -3.98 36.96
CA LYS A 5 -38.01 -3.44 35.90
C LYS A 5 -36.57 -3.94 36.12
N HIS A 6 -36.00 -4.63 35.14
CA HIS A 6 -34.56 -4.91 35.11
C HIS A 6 -33.84 -3.74 34.44
N SER A 7 -33.12 -2.95 35.23
CA SER A 7 -32.24 -1.89 34.72
C SER A 7 -30.89 -2.49 34.31
N ALA A 8 -30.85 -3.15 33.15
CA ALA A 8 -29.62 -3.72 32.57
C ALA A 8 -28.97 -2.75 31.57
N PHE A 9 -28.47 -1.62 32.10
CA PHE A 9 -27.51 -0.78 31.40
C PHE A 9 -26.67 -0.06 32.46
N THR A 10 -25.76 -0.81 33.05
CA THR A 10 -24.88 -0.32 34.10
C THR A 10 -23.51 0.03 33.52
N LEU A 11 -22.76 0.87 34.23
CA LEU A 11 -21.38 1.19 33.83
C LEU A 11 -20.50 -0.07 33.73
N ILE A 12 -20.71 -1.06 34.60
CA ILE A 12 -19.90 -2.30 34.56
C ILE A 12 -20.15 -3.10 33.28
N GLU A 13 -21.38 -3.08 32.76
CA GLU A 13 -21.73 -3.72 31.49
C GLU A 13 -21.01 -3.05 30.32
N MET A 14 -21.00 -1.71 30.28
CA MET A 14 -20.27 -0.96 29.28
C MET A 14 -18.75 -1.18 29.35
N VAL A 15 -18.18 -1.32 30.56
CA VAL A 15 -16.76 -1.63 30.75
C VAL A 15 -16.40 -3.00 30.19
N ILE A 16 -17.21 -4.03 30.44
CA ILE A 16 -16.98 -5.38 29.91
C ILE A 16 -17.08 -5.39 28.38
N VAL A 17 -18.04 -4.68 27.80
CA VAL A 17 -18.18 -4.57 26.34
C VAL A 17 -16.94 -3.89 25.72
N LEU A 18 -16.47 -2.77 26.29
CA LEU A 18 -15.26 -2.10 25.81
C LEU A 18 -14.02 -2.97 25.97
N PHE A 19 -13.93 -3.75 27.05
CA PHE A 19 -12.86 -4.73 27.25
C PHE A 19 -12.85 -5.78 26.14
N ILE A 20 -13.99 -6.39 25.82
CA ILE A 20 -14.08 -7.36 24.72
C ILE A 20 -13.73 -6.72 23.38
N ILE A 21 -14.25 -5.52 23.07
CA ILE A 21 -13.92 -4.80 21.83
C ILE A 21 -12.41 -4.54 21.75
N SER A 22 -11.76 -4.15 22.84
CA SER A 22 -10.31 -3.93 22.87
C SER A 22 -9.51 -5.19 22.54
N LEU A 23 -9.93 -6.36 23.03
CA LEU A 23 -9.29 -7.64 22.71
C LEU A 23 -9.45 -7.99 21.23
N LEU A 24 -10.65 -7.76 20.67
CA LEU A 24 -10.90 -7.96 19.25
C LEU A 24 -10.04 -7.02 18.39
N LEU A 25 -9.94 -5.74 18.76
CA LEU A 25 -9.09 -4.76 18.06
C LEU A 25 -7.62 -5.16 18.09
N LEU A 26 -7.13 -5.71 19.21
CA LEU A 26 -5.75 -6.20 19.33
C LEU A 26 -5.45 -7.30 18.31
N ILE A 27 -6.42 -8.16 18.00
CA ILE A 27 -6.27 -9.22 16.98
C ILE A 27 -6.42 -8.65 15.56
N ILE A 28 -7.35 -7.72 15.34
CA ILE A 28 -7.68 -7.20 14.00
C ILE A 28 -6.59 -6.26 13.47
N ILE A 29 -6.09 -5.33 14.28
CA ILE A 29 -5.10 -4.32 13.87
C ILE A 29 -3.83 -4.94 13.25
N PRO A 30 -3.15 -5.92 13.87
CA PRO A 30 -1.94 -6.51 13.28
C PRO A 30 -2.24 -7.26 11.98
N ASN A 31 -3.42 -7.86 11.85
CA ASN A 31 -3.83 -8.55 10.63
C ASN A 31 -4.07 -7.55 9.48
N VAL A 32 -4.80 -6.46 9.74
CA VAL A 32 -5.05 -5.39 8.76
C VAL A 32 -3.73 -4.74 8.30
N ASN A 33 -2.82 -4.46 9.22
CA ASN A 33 -1.52 -3.87 8.89
C ASN A 33 -0.67 -4.78 8.00
N GLN A 34 -0.66 -6.10 8.25
CA GLN A 34 0.04 -7.07 7.42
C GLN A 34 -0.56 -7.17 6.01
N GLN A 35 -1.89 -7.15 5.90
CA GLN A 35 -2.57 -7.15 4.61
C GLN A 35 -2.29 -5.86 3.83
N LYS A 36 -2.31 -4.70 4.48
CA LYS A 36 -1.94 -3.42 3.87
C LYS A 36 -0.51 -3.46 3.32
N LYS A 37 0.47 -3.91 4.12
CA LYS A 37 1.87 -4.05 3.68
C LYS A 37 2.00 -5.02 2.49
N SER A 38 1.27 -6.13 2.53
CA SER A 38 1.28 -7.11 1.42
C SER A 38 0.67 -6.53 0.14
N ALA A 39 -0.40 -5.74 0.25
CA ALA A 39 -1.00 -5.02 -0.87
C ALA A 39 -0.03 -3.97 -1.44
N GLU A 40 0.61 -3.17 -0.58
CA GLU A 40 1.62 -2.18 -0.99
C GLU A 40 2.79 -2.84 -1.75
N ASN A 41 3.28 -3.99 -1.27
CA ASN A 41 4.34 -4.73 -1.94
C ASN A 41 3.90 -5.23 -3.33
N LYS A 42 2.69 -5.78 -3.46
CA LYS A 42 2.14 -6.22 -4.76
C LYS A 42 1.97 -5.04 -5.71
N THR A 43 1.46 -3.92 -5.24
CA THR A 43 1.30 -2.69 -6.03
C THR A 43 2.65 -2.17 -6.51
N ASN A 44 3.67 -2.14 -5.65
CA ASN A 44 5.02 -1.72 -6.03
C ASN A 44 5.66 -2.68 -7.05
N ALA A 45 5.46 -3.99 -6.87
CA ALA A 45 5.95 -4.99 -7.82
C ALA A 45 5.29 -4.83 -9.19
N ALA A 46 3.96 -4.66 -9.24
CA ALA A 46 3.25 -4.41 -10.49
C ALA A 46 3.72 -3.11 -11.16
N PHE A 47 3.89 -2.04 -10.37
CA PHE A 47 4.40 -0.78 -10.88
C PHE A 47 5.81 -0.91 -11.46
N ARG A 48 6.71 -1.63 -10.77
CA ARG A 48 8.05 -1.96 -11.30
C ARG A 48 7.96 -2.71 -12.62
N THR A 49 7.08 -3.71 -12.73
CA THR A 49 6.88 -4.44 -13.98
C THR A 49 6.41 -3.52 -15.10
N THR A 50 5.47 -2.61 -14.84
CA THR A 50 5.03 -1.62 -15.84
C THR A 50 6.19 -0.74 -16.28
N LEU A 51 6.99 -0.22 -15.35
CA LEU A 51 8.19 0.57 -15.67
C LEU A 51 9.18 -0.26 -16.50
N GLN A 52 9.42 -1.52 -16.14
CA GLN A 52 10.31 -2.41 -16.88
C GLN A 52 9.81 -2.61 -18.31
N THR A 53 8.52 -2.86 -18.50
CA THR A 53 7.93 -2.97 -19.85
C THR A 53 8.16 -1.70 -20.68
N GLN A 54 8.05 -0.51 -20.07
CA GLN A 54 8.34 0.74 -20.80
C GLN A 54 9.81 0.90 -21.17
N VAL A 55 10.71 0.43 -20.30
CA VAL A 55 12.15 0.39 -20.61
C VAL A 55 12.44 -0.62 -21.73
N ASP A 56 11.81 -1.80 -21.71
CA ASP A 56 12.00 -2.85 -22.71
C ASP A 56 11.44 -2.46 -24.08
N MET A 57 10.37 -1.66 -24.11
CA MET A 57 9.77 -1.14 -25.34
C MET A 57 10.57 0.01 -25.94
N TYR A 58 11.50 0.61 -25.21
CA TYR A 58 12.29 1.73 -25.71
C TYR A 58 13.43 1.21 -26.60
N ASP A 59 13.34 1.48 -27.90
CA ASP A 59 14.31 1.03 -28.91
C ASP A 59 15.65 1.82 -28.89
N GLY A 60 15.77 2.87 -28.06
CA GLY A 60 16.95 3.73 -27.99
C GLY A 60 18.03 3.23 -27.02
N GLN A 61 19.20 3.86 -27.07
CA GLN A 61 20.28 3.58 -26.11
C GLN A 61 20.10 4.41 -24.83
N ASN A 62 20.48 3.83 -23.69
CA ASN A 62 20.46 4.49 -22.37
C ASN A 62 19.10 5.11 -21.98
N PRO A 63 18.07 4.27 -21.73
CA PRO A 63 16.77 4.75 -21.25
C PRO A 63 16.92 5.50 -19.92
N SER A 64 16.30 6.68 -19.83
CA SER A 64 16.16 7.47 -18.60
C SER A 64 14.70 7.81 -18.36
N TRP A 65 14.30 8.10 -17.12
CA TRP A 65 12.92 8.47 -16.80
C TRP A 65 12.45 9.71 -17.57
N GLU A 66 13.33 10.67 -17.78
CA GLU A 66 13.06 11.91 -18.53
C GLU A 66 12.87 11.63 -20.02
N ILE A 67 13.67 10.73 -20.59
CA ILE A 67 13.53 10.30 -21.99
C ILE A 67 12.23 9.53 -22.18
N LEU A 68 11.92 8.59 -21.29
CA LEU A 68 10.69 7.79 -21.36
C LEU A 68 9.43 8.65 -21.19
N GLU A 69 9.50 9.74 -20.41
CA GLU A 69 8.43 10.73 -20.32
C GLU A 69 8.30 11.54 -21.62
N LYS A 70 9.41 12.09 -22.12
CA LYS A 70 9.44 12.94 -23.32
C LYS A 70 9.01 12.20 -24.58
N GLU A 71 9.41 10.94 -24.71
CA GLU A 71 9.04 10.04 -25.81
C GLU A 71 7.70 9.33 -25.57
N HIS A 72 6.94 9.76 -24.55
CA HIS A 72 5.58 9.30 -24.24
C HIS A 72 5.41 7.81 -23.89
N TYR A 73 6.48 7.10 -23.50
CA TYR A 73 6.40 5.76 -22.91
C TYR A 73 5.83 5.79 -21.49
N LEU A 74 6.05 6.89 -20.75
CA LEU A 74 5.51 7.12 -19.41
C LEU A 74 4.75 8.43 -19.36
N SER A 75 3.70 8.47 -18.52
CA SER A 75 3.08 9.75 -18.16
C SER A 75 4.00 10.53 -17.21
N GLU A 76 3.86 11.85 -17.19
CA GLU A 76 4.53 12.74 -16.23
C GLU A 76 4.33 12.27 -14.77
N SER A 77 3.12 11.81 -14.43
CA SER A 77 2.81 11.29 -13.10
C SER A 77 3.55 9.99 -12.77
N GLN A 78 3.74 9.09 -13.75
CA GLN A 78 4.47 7.85 -13.58
C GLN A 78 5.97 8.10 -13.47
N ALA A 79 6.53 8.97 -14.31
CA ALA A 79 7.95 9.36 -14.26
C ALA A 79 8.30 10.05 -12.93
N LYS A 80 7.50 11.04 -12.52
CA LYS A 80 7.66 11.70 -11.21
C LYS A 80 7.54 10.72 -10.04
N LYS A 81 6.60 9.78 -10.11
CA LYS A 81 6.44 8.76 -9.07
C LYS A 81 7.63 7.79 -9.05
N ALA A 82 8.15 7.38 -10.21
CA ALA A 82 9.33 6.52 -10.29
C ALA A 82 10.55 7.20 -9.63
N VAL A 83 10.79 8.47 -9.92
CA VAL A 83 11.87 9.27 -9.31
C VAL A 83 11.64 9.45 -7.80
N LYS A 84 10.42 9.84 -7.40
CA LYS A 84 10.08 10.07 -5.98
C LYS A 84 10.20 8.81 -5.14
N ASP A 85 9.76 7.68 -5.68
CA ASP A 85 9.83 6.39 -5.00
C ASP A 85 11.25 5.79 -5.09
N GLY A 86 12.18 6.40 -5.84
CA GLY A 86 13.59 6.03 -5.89
C GLY A 86 13.94 4.88 -6.83
N TYR A 87 13.10 4.61 -7.84
CA TYR A 87 13.41 3.64 -8.88
C TYR A 87 14.54 4.14 -9.78
N LYS A 88 15.43 3.24 -10.19
CA LYS A 88 16.56 3.53 -11.08
C LYS A 88 16.56 2.58 -12.26
N ILE A 89 17.17 3.00 -13.36
CA ILE A 89 17.41 2.14 -14.52
C ILE A 89 18.90 1.84 -14.55
N ASN A 90 19.26 0.56 -14.48
CA ASN A 90 20.65 0.08 -14.61
C ASN A 90 20.68 -0.94 -15.75
N ASP A 91 21.44 -0.65 -16.81
CA ASP A 91 21.63 -1.56 -17.94
C ASP A 91 20.30 -2.13 -18.50
N GLY A 92 19.32 -1.24 -18.71
CA GLY A 92 17.99 -1.62 -19.20
C GLY A 92 17.07 -2.28 -18.17
N ASN A 93 17.50 -2.44 -16.91
CA ASN A 93 16.69 -3.03 -15.86
C ASN A 93 16.24 -1.99 -14.83
N VAL A 94 14.95 -2.01 -14.50
CA VAL A 94 14.37 -1.17 -13.45
C VAL A 94 14.70 -1.79 -12.10
N VAL A 95 15.47 -1.08 -11.29
CA VAL A 95 15.88 -1.47 -9.94
C VAL A 95 15.02 -0.70 -8.94
N ALA A 96 14.45 -1.45 -7.99
CA ALA A 96 13.67 -0.86 -6.89
C ALA A 96 14.60 -0.07 -5.95
N PRO A 97 14.08 0.96 -5.26
CA PRO A 97 14.82 1.63 -4.19
C PRO A 97 15.28 0.62 -3.13
N ASN A 98 16.52 0.75 -2.65
CA ASN A 98 16.92 0.12 -1.40
C ASN A 98 16.15 0.83 -0.26
N LYS A 99 15.05 0.22 0.19
CA LYS A 99 14.32 0.65 1.39
C LYS A 99 14.91 0.03 2.63
#